data_AF-A0A0F8CE50-F1
#
_entry.id   AF-A0A0F8CE50-F1
#
_cell.length_a   1.000
_cell.length_b   1.000
_cell.length_c   1.000
_cell.angle_alpha   90.00
_cell.angle_beta   90.00
_cell.angle_gamma   90.00
#
_symmetry.space_group_name_H-M   'P 1'
#
loop_
_entity.id
_entity.type
_entity.pdbx_description
1 polymer ?
#
loop_
_entity_poly.entity_id
_entity_poly.type
_entity_poly.pdbx_seq_one_letter_code
_entity_poly.pdbx_strand_id
1 'polypeptide(L)'
;MKILILVALILQVIIVQETDGYNFGDIIEFPRTCGPITYKHYAIYVGPQSGVNVGQGDNDIFHRTRETGPNGLYCGFAKLEKTRLNSQDTEANYLEEPGLIPEEVFDFAAALRGKHNIICRIKELQDEENCGKYNLLSKNCEHLATYVITWRSLG
;
A
#
# COMPACT_ATOMS: atom_id res chain seq x y z
N MET A 1 -5.02 -37.16 -26.67
CA MET A 1 -3.99 -36.90 -25.63
C MET A 1 -3.39 -35.50 -25.70
N LYS A 2 -2.92 -35.00 -26.86
CA LYS A 2 -2.28 -33.67 -26.97
C LYS A 2 -3.18 -32.50 -26.51
N ILE A 3 -4.47 -32.51 -26.83
CA ILE A 3 -5.42 -31.45 -26.44
C ILE A 3 -5.67 -31.46 -24.92
N LEU A 4 -5.80 -32.64 -24.29
CA LEU A 4 -5.97 -32.75 -22.84
C LEU A 4 -4.73 -32.28 -22.08
N ILE A 5 -3.53 -32.53 -22.61
CA ILE A 5 -2.27 -32.03 -22.04
C ILE A 5 -2.17 -30.50 -22.20
N LEU A 6 -2.61 -29.94 -23.33
CA LEU A 6 -2.64 -28.50 -23.55
C LEU A 6 -3.63 -27.81 -22.61
N VAL A 7 -4.83 -28.37 -22.44
CA VAL A 7 -5.84 -27.86 -21.50
C VAL A 7 -5.34 -27.96 -20.07
N ALA A 8 -4.67 -29.05 -19.68
CA ALA A 8 -4.07 -29.18 -18.35
C ALA A 8 -2.90 -28.20 -18.12
N LEU A 9 -2.07 -27.93 -19.13
CA LEU A 9 -1.01 -26.91 -19.08
C LEU A 9 -1.58 -25.50 -18.98
N ILE A 10 -2.63 -25.18 -19.73
CA ILE A 10 -3.32 -23.89 -19.61
C ILE A 10 -4.03 -23.78 -18.26
N LEU A 11 -4.63 -24.85 -17.74
CA LEU A 11 -5.22 -24.87 -16.39
C LEU A 11 -4.15 -24.71 -15.29
N GLN A 12 -2.95 -25.27 -15.46
CA GLN A 12 -1.82 -25.05 -14.55
C GLN A 12 -1.32 -23.60 -14.58
N VAL A 13 -1.44 -22.91 -15.71
CA VAL A 13 -1.16 -21.46 -15.80
C VAL A 13 -2.29 -20.62 -15.18
N ILE A 14 -3.52 -21.16 -15.10
CA ILE A 14 -4.67 -20.54 -14.41
C ILE A 14 -4.74 -20.96 -12.93
N ILE A 15 -3.80 -21.76 -12.42
CA ILE A 15 -3.54 -21.84 -10.97
C ILE A 15 -2.96 -20.48 -10.60
N VAL A 16 -3.88 -19.56 -10.33
CA VAL A 16 -3.79 -18.47 -9.37
C VAL A 16 -2.35 -18.31 -8.91
N GLN A 17 -1.60 -17.43 -9.58
CA GLN A 17 -0.63 -16.67 -8.80
C GLN A 17 -1.48 -16.10 -7.67
N GLU A 18 -1.31 -16.65 -6.46
CA GLU A 18 -1.63 -15.90 -5.26
C GLU A 18 -0.78 -14.64 -5.40
N THR A 19 -1.37 -13.62 -6.02
CA THR A 19 -1.08 -12.26 -5.63
C THR A 19 -1.41 -12.24 -4.14
N ASP A 20 -0.60 -11.57 -3.33
CA ASP A 20 -0.61 -11.63 -1.85
C ASP A 20 -1.95 -11.32 -1.14
N GLY A 21 -3.08 -11.35 -1.85
CA GLY A 21 -4.44 -11.09 -1.40
C GLY A 21 -4.92 -9.69 -1.78
N TYR A 22 -4.00 -8.83 -2.25
CA TYR A 22 -4.21 -7.39 -2.32
C TYR A 22 -4.40 -6.84 -3.74
N ASN A 23 -5.23 -5.80 -3.82
CA ASN A 23 -5.49 -4.96 -4.97
C ASN A 23 -4.72 -3.64 -4.88
N PHE A 24 -4.49 -3.00 -6.02
CA PHE A 24 -3.85 -1.68 -6.05
C PHE A 24 -4.58 -0.68 -5.17
N GLY A 25 -3.85 -0.04 -4.26
CA GLY A 25 -4.41 0.97 -3.36
C GLY A 25 -4.89 0.42 -2.03
N ASP A 26 -4.89 -0.90 -1.82
CA ASP A 26 -5.22 -1.47 -0.52
C ASP A 26 -4.24 -0.99 0.54
N ILE A 27 -4.79 -0.58 1.69
CA ILE A 27 -4.02 -0.26 2.88
C ILE A 27 -3.70 -1.58 3.57
N ILE A 28 -2.41 -1.86 3.74
CA ILE A 28 -1.92 -3.04 4.45
C ILE A 28 -1.40 -2.61 5.82
N GLU A 29 -1.91 -3.24 6.87
CA GLU A 29 -1.45 -3.07 8.25
C GLU A 29 -0.48 -4.19 8.64
N PHE A 30 0.64 -3.80 9.26
CA PHE A 30 1.63 -4.70 9.85
C PHE A 30 1.72 -4.42 11.35
N PRO A 31 1.25 -5.34 12.21
CA PRO A 31 1.45 -5.23 13.65
C PRO A 31 2.94 -5.27 14.00
N ARG A 32 3.38 -4.36 14.88
CA ARG A 32 4.77 -4.25 15.32
C ARG A 32 4.87 -4.20 16.84
N THR A 33 6.00 -4.69 17.33
CA THR A 33 6.40 -4.64 18.73
C THR A 33 7.80 -4.06 18.86
N CYS A 34 7.97 -3.10 19.77
CA CYS A 34 9.25 -2.53 20.16
C CYS A 34 9.33 -2.56 21.69
N GLY A 35 9.91 -3.62 22.24
CA GLY A 35 9.88 -3.88 23.68
C GLY A 35 8.44 -3.97 24.20
N PRO A 36 8.03 -3.16 25.20
CA PRO A 36 6.67 -3.18 25.74
C PRO A 36 5.64 -2.43 24.87
N ILE A 37 6.07 -1.77 23.79
CA ILE A 37 5.19 -0.92 22.96
C ILE A 37 4.74 -1.70 21.73
N THR A 38 3.43 -1.80 21.54
CA THR A 38 2.81 -2.26 20.28
C THR A 38 2.43 -1.05 19.43
N TYR A 39 2.70 -1.12 18.13
CA TYR A 39 2.24 -0.12 17.17
C TYR A 39 1.88 -0.77 15.84
N LYS A 40 1.20 -0.02 14.97
CA LYS A 40 0.80 -0.47 13.64
C LYS A 40 1.62 0.27 12.59
N HIS A 41 2.23 -0.48 11.68
CA HIS A 41 2.90 0.04 10.50
C HIS A 41 1.97 -0.12 9.30
N TYR A 42 1.91 0.86 8.42
CA TYR A 42 0.99 0.86 7.27
C TYR A 42 1.74 1.01 5.95
N ALA A 43 1.20 0.39 4.92
CA ALA A 43 1.67 0.51 3.54
C ALA A 43 0.50 0.53 2.56
N ILE A 44 0.75 0.98 1.34
CA ILE A 44 -0.18 0.89 0.21
C ILE A 44 0.32 -0.17 -0.76
N TYR A 45 -0.54 -1.09 -1.17
CA TYR A 45 -0.18 -2.08 -2.19
C TYR A 45 -0.09 -1.43 -3.57
N VAL A 46 1.06 -1.61 -4.22
CA VAL A 46 1.38 -1.08 -5.56
C VAL A 46 2.00 -2.16 -6.45
N GLY A 47 1.95 -3.43 -6.06
CA GLY A 47 2.78 -4.47 -6.65
C GLY A 47 2.59 -4.63 -8.16
N PRO A 48 3.58 -5.18 -8.87
CA PRO A 48 3.57 -5.21 -10.33
C PRO A 48 2.39 -6.01 -10.90
N GLN A 49 1.93 -7.00 -10.13
CA GLN A 49 0.74 -7.82 -10.41
C GLN A 49 -0.54 -7.00 -10.48
N SER A 50 -0.58 -5.80 -9.88
CA SER A 50 -1.72 -4.90 -10.02
C SER A 50 -1.90 -4.31 -11.43
N GLY A 51 -0.88 -4.43 -12.30
CA GLY A 51 -0.88 -3.83 -13.63
C GLY A 51 -0.73 -2.30 -13.63
N VAL A 52 -0.40 -1.69 -12.49
CA VAL A 52 -0.21 -0.24 -12.35
C VAL A 52 1.25 0.08 -12.10
N ASN A 53 1.87 0.92 -12.94
CA ASN A 53 3.25 1.35 -12.75
C ASN A 53 3.33 2.77 -12.17
N VAL A 54 3.92 2.89 -10.98
CA VAL A 54 4.22 4.12 -10.24
C VAL A 54 5.73 4.32 -10.03
N GLY A 55 6.57 3.56 -10.73
CA GLY A 55 8.03 3.54 -10.56
C GLY A 55 8.52 2.52 -9.54
N GLN A 56 7.66 1.60 -9.09
CA GLN A 56 7.97 0.63 -8.04
C GLN A 56 8.92 -0.49 -8.49
N GLY A 57 9.12 -0.67 -9.80
CA GLY A 57 9.92 -1.79 -10.33
C GLY A 57 9.26 -3.12 -10.00
N ASP A 58 9.99 -3.99 -9.30
CA ASP A 58 9.50 -5.28 -8.83
C ASP A 58 8.95 -5.24 -7.39
N ASN A 59 8.89 -4.08 -6.75
CA ASN A 59 8.41 -3.93 -5.37
C ASN A 59 6.89 -3.96 -5.26
N ASP A 60 6.41 -4.34 -4.08
CA ASP A 60 5.00 -4.68 -3.84
C ASP A 60 4.23 -3.56 -3.14
N ILE A 61 4.92 -2.77 -2.32
CA ILE A 61 4.29 -1.77 -1.46
C ILE A 61 4.99 -0.42 -1.54
N PHE A 62 4.23 0.65 -1.30
CA PHE A 62 4.73 1.98 -1.01
C PHE A 62 4.43 2.32 0.45
N HIS A 63 5.43 2.72 1.22
CA HIS A 63 5.26 2.96 2.65
C HIS A 63 6.26 3.95 3.20
N ARG A 64 6.01 4.41 4.43
CA ARG A 64 6.98 5.18 5.20
C ARG A 64 7.99 4.24 5.89
N THR A 65 9.27 4.56 5.86
CA THR A 65 10.37 3.79 6.44
C THR A 65 11.03 4.58 7.58
N ARG A 66 11.72 3.87 8.48
CA ARG A 66 12.56 4.48 9.52
C ARG A 66 13.90 4.93 8.96
N GLU A 67 14.43 4.19 7.99
CA GLU A 67 15.69 4.48 7.32
C GLU A 67 15.43 5.25 6.04
N THR A 68 16.27 6.25 5.76
CA THR A 68 16.20 6.99 4.49
C THR A 68 16.60 6.08 3.34
N GLY A 69 15.81 6.08 2.27
CA GLY A 69 16.19 5.44 1.02
C GLY A 69 17.41 6.12 0.38
N PRO A 70 17.92 5.59 -0.74
CA PRO A 70 19.05 6.18 -1.47
C PRO A 70 18.84 7.64 -1.90
N ASN A 71 17.58 8.07 -1.98
CA ASN A 71 17.13 9.42 -2.30
C ASN A 71 16.89 10.31 -1.06
N GLY A 72 17.35 9.91 0.13
CA GLY A 72 17.16 10.69 1.36
C GLY A 72 15.73 10.70 1.93
N LEU A 73 14.79 10.02 1.27
CA LEU A 73 13.38 10.00 1.66
C LEU A 73 13.08 8.95 2.72
N TYR A 74 12.13 9.25 3.61
CA TYR A 74 11.58 8.29 4.58
C TYR A 74 10.38 7.53 4.02
N CYS A 75 10.19 7.48 2.71
CA CYS A 75 9.11 6.77 2.05
C CYS A 75 9.67 6.17 0.78
N GLY A 76 9.21 4.99 0.43
CA GLY A 76 9.74 4.31 -0.72
C GLY A 76 9.01 3.02 -1.01
N PHE A 77 9.51 2.37 -2.06
CA PHE A 77 9.02 1.08 -2.49
C PHE A 77 9.79 -0.04 -1.79
N ALA A 78 9.08 -1.08 -1.38
CA ALA A 78 9.68 -2.25 -0.75
C ALA A 78 8.95 -3.53 -1.12
N LYS A 79 9.60 -4.66 -0.85
CA LYS A 79 9.00 -5.98 -0.93
C LYS A 79 8.03 -6.19 0.24
N LEU A 80 6.86 -6.75 -0.05
CA LEU A 80 5.84 -7.06 0.95
C LEU A 80 6.38 -8.09 1.95
N GLU A 81 6.95 -9.18 1.44
CA GLU A 81 7.55 -10.26 2.24
C GLU A 81 8.62 -9.75 3.21
N LYS A 82 9.54 -8.88 2.74
CA LYS A 82 10.58 -8.29 3.61
C LYS A 82 9.98 -7.40 4.68
N THR A 83 8.86 -6.73 4.37
CA THR A 83 8.17 -5.86 5.31
C THR A 83 7.40 -6.68 6.35
N ARG A 84 6.90 -7.88 6.05
CA ARG A 84 6.24 -8.74 7.04
C ARG A 84 7.11 -9.01 8.26
N LEU A 85 8.42 -9.15 8.11
CA LEU A 85 9.31 -9.58 9.20
C LEU A 85 8.74 -10.85 9.86
N ASN A 86 8.35 -10.78 11.14
CA ASN A 86 7.71 -11.86 11.90
C ASN A 86 6.22 -11.60 12.17
N SER A 87 5.59 -10.61 11.53
CA SER A 87 4.18 -10.28 11.71
C SER A 87 3.34 -10.75 10.54
N GLN A 88 2.12 -11.20 10.83
CA GLN A 88 1.08 -11.38 9.83
C GLN A 88 0.42 -10.03 9.55
N ASP A 89 0.45 -9.62 8.29
CA ASP A 89 -0.23 -8.45 7.77
C ASP A 89 -1.71 -8.71 7.50
N THR A 90 -2.49 -7.64 7.47
CA THR A 90 -3.91 -7.67 7.12
C THR A 90 -4.28 -6.47 6.26
N GLU A 91 -5.25 -6.63 5.36
CA GLU A 91 -5.93 -5.50 4.75
C GLU A 91 -6.61 -4.66 5.83
N ALA A 92 -6.41 -3.35 5.78
CA ALA A 92 -6.92 -2.37 6.73
C ALA A 92 -7.45 -1.16 5.97
N ASN A 93 -8.39 -1.39 5.04
CA ASN A 93 -9.11 -0.34 4.33
C ASN A 93 -10.12 0.38 5.26
N TYR A 94 -9.66 0.85 6.43
CA TYR A 94 -10.47 1.48 7.48
C TYR A 94 -11.23 2.73 7.00
N LEU A 95 -10.84 3.31 5.86
CA LEU A 95 -11.52 4.44 5.23
C LEU A 95 -12.78 4.03 4.44
N GLU A 96 -13.03 2.73 4.30
CA GLU A 96 -14.24 2.17 3.68
C GLU A 96 -15.31 1.79 4.72
N GLU A 97 -15.02 1.95 6.01
CA GLU A 97 -16.01 1.66 7.05
C GLU A 97 -17.25 2.56 6.92
N PRO A 98 -18.46 1.97 6.93
CA PRO A 98 -19.70 2.72 6.85
C PRO A 98 -19.82 3.79 7.94
N GLY A 99 -20.18 5.01 7.56
CA GLY A 99 -20.40 6.13 8.48
C GLY A 99 -19.19 7.05 8.71
N LEU A 100 -18.00 6.71 8.20
CA LEU A 100 -16.84 7.64 8.23
C LEU A 100 -16.91 8.73 7.16
N ILE A 101 -17.61 8.45 6.06
CA ILE A 101 -17.76 9.37 4.94
C ILE A 101 -19.24 9.75 4.84
N PRO A 102 -19.59 11.03 5.01
CA PRO A 102 -20.96 11.49 4.76
C PRO A 102 -21.39 11.10 3.34
N GLU A 103 -22.62 10.60 3.20
CA GLU A 103 -23.18 10.17 1.92
C GLU A 103 -23.06 11.26 0.84
N GLU A 104 -23.21 12.52 1.25
CA GLU A 104 -23.07 13.74 0.44
C GLU A 104 -21.70 13.89 -0.26
N VAL A 105 -20.64 13.28 0.29
CA VAL A 105 -19.28 13.35 -0.27
C VAL A 105 -18.78 11.97 -0.69
N PHE A 106 -19.64 10.96 -0.75
CA PHE A 106 -19.26 9.58 -1.06
C PHE A 106 -18.63 9.46 -2.47
N ASP A 107 -19.27 10.03 -3.49
CA ASP A 107 -18.76 10.02 -4.86
C ASP A 107 -17.42 10.76 -4.99
N PHE A 108 -17.27 11.87 -4.26
CA PHE A 108 -16.02 12.62 -4.20
C PHE A 108 -14.91 11.81 -3.50
N ALA A 109 -15.22 11.15 -2.39
CA ALA A 109 -14.30 10.27 -1.69
C ALA A 109 -13.93 9.03 -2.53
N ALA A 110 -14.88 8.46 -3.28
CA ALA A 110 -14.63 7.39 -4.24
C ALA A 110 -13.70 7.88 -5.37
N ALA A 111 -13.94 9.08 -5.91
CA ALA A 111 -13.07 9.69 -6.90
C ALA A 111 -11.65 9.91 -6.36
N LEU A 112 -11.51 10.37 -5.12
CA LEU A 112 -10.20 10.51 -4.45
C LEU A 112 -9.48 9.16 -4.31
N ARG A 113 -10.20 8.07 -4.10
CA ARG A 113 -9.62 6.70 -4.05
C ARG A 113 -9.36 6.10 -5.43
N GLY A 114 -9.79 6.78 -6.48
CA GLY A 114 -9.54 6.37 -7.86
C GLY A 114 -8.05 6.21 -8.13
N LYS A 115 -7.71 5.15 -8.87
CA LYS A 115 -6.36 4.78 -9.29
C LYS A 115 -5.48 5.97 -9.70
N HIS A 116 -6.03 6.89 -10.50
CA HIS A 116 -5.31 8.07 -10.98
C HIS A 116 -4.81 8.95 -9.83
N ASN A 117 -5.66 9.21 -8.83
CA ASN A 117 -5.33 10.08 -7.72
C ASN A 117 -4.32 9.44 -6.77
N ILE A 118 -4.43 8.12 -6.54
CA ILE A 118 -3.42 7.36 -5.77
C ILE A 118 -2.05 7.46 -6.46
N ILE A 119 -1.99 7.29 -7.79
CA ILE A 119 -0.75 7.43 -8.56
C ILE A 119 -0.16 8.84 -8.41
N CYS A 120 -0.96 9.89 -8.54
CA CYS A 120 -0.49 11.27 -8.41
C CYS A 120 0.12 11.54 -7.03
N ARG A 121 -0.54 11.10 -5.96
CA ARG A 121 -0.05 11.30 -4.58
C ARG A 121 1.23 10.51 -4.29
N ILE A 122 1.34 9.28 -4.79
CA ILE A 122 2.58 8.51 -4.68
C ILE A 122 3.73 9.26 -5.38
N LYS A 123 3.49 9.84 -6.55
CA LYS A 123 4.50 10.64 -7.28
C LYS A 123 4.86 11.91 -6.54
N GLU A 124 3.90 12.60 -5.93
CA GLU A 124 4.16 13.79 -5.10
C GLU A 124 5.02 13.45 -3.87
N LEU A 125 4.78 12.30 -3.23
CA LEU A 125 5.56 11.81 -2.10
C LEU A 125 6.95 11.28 -2.49
N GLN A 126 7.26 11.16 -3.77
CA GLN A 126 8.63 10.91 -4.24
C GLN A 126 9.49 12.18 -4.25
N ASP A 127 8.92 13.34 -3.89
CA ASP A 127 9.65 14.58 -3.65
C ASP A 127 10.14 14.69 -2.19
N GLU A 128 11.37 15.17 -1.99
CA GLU A 128 12.02 15.39 -0.69
C GLU A 128 11.25 16.33 0.23
N GLU A 129 10.55 17.32 -0.33
CA GLU A 129 9.76 18.27 0.47
C GLU A 129 8.52 17.61 1.10
N ASN A 130 7.98 16.55 0.47
CA ASN A 130 6.68 15.97 0.83
C ASN A 130 6.81 14.73 1.72
N CYS A 131 7.87 13.95 1.55
CA CYS A 131 8.14 12.76 2.38
C CYS A 131 9.13 13.02 3.55
N GLY A 132 9.46 14.29 3.80
CA GLY A 132 10.48 14.72 4.78
C GLY A 132 10.27 14.34 6.27
N LYS A 133 11.42 14.22 6.96
CA LYS A 133 11.73 13.88 8.39
C LYS A 133 10.68 13.07 9.17
N TYR A 134 10.98 11.80 9.39
CA TYR A 134 10.24 10.86 10.22
C TYR A 134 10.11 11.32 11.68
N ASN A 135 8.88 11.37 12.20
CA ASN A 135 8.61 11.44 13.64
C ASN A 135 7.70 10.26 14.01
N LEU A 136 8.24 9.32 14.79
CA LEU A 136 7.59 8.10 15.27
C LEU A 136 6.22 8.33 15.94
N LEU A 137 5.99 9.53 16.48
CA LEU A 137 4.88 9.81 17.39
C LEU A 137 3.89 10.86 16.87
N SER A 138 4.18 11.59 15.78
CA SER A 138 3.29 12.69 15.33
C SER A 138 3.04 12.78 13.82
N LYS A 139 3.69 11.96 12.99
CA LYS A 139 3.45 11.87 11.54
C LYS A 139 3.66 10.43 11.04
N ASN A 140 2.79 9.53 11.47
CA ASN A 140 2.95 8.08 11.37
C ASN A 140 2.74 7.53 9.93
N CYS A 141 2.94 6.21 9.76
CA CYS A 141 2.71 5.49 8.51
C CYS A 141 1.22 5.49 8.10
N GLU A 142 0.32 5.62 9.07
CA GLU A 142 -1.13 5.76 8.88
C GLU A 142 -1.47 7.09 8.21
N HIS A 143 -0.77 8.18 8.55
CA HIS A 143 -0.96 9.48 7.89
C HIS A 143 -0.52 9.43 6.44
N LEU A 144 0.55 8.68 6.13
CA LEU A 144 0.95 8.45 4.75
C LEU A 144 -0.12 7.65 4.00
N ALA A 145 -0.59 6.53 4.57
CA ALA A 145 -1.64 5.73 3.95
C ALA A 145 -2.92 6.56 3.75
N THR A 146 -3.34 7.31 4.76
CA THR A 146 -4.51 8.19 4.71
C THR A 146 -4.35 9.31 3.68
N TYR A 147 -3.17 9.93 3.58
CA TYR A 147 -2.90 10.95 2.58
C TYR A 147 -2.95 10.37 1.16
N VAL A 148 -2.27 9.23 0.93
CA VAL A 148 -2.27 8.54 -0.37
C VAL A 148 -3.67 8.13 -0.81
N ILE A 149 -4.60 7.88 0.12
CA ILE A 149 -5.96 7.43 -0.18
C ILE A 149 -6.99 8.58 -0.21
N THR A 150 -6.84 9.63 0.60
CA THR A 150 -7.89 10.67 0.79
C THR A 150 -7.45 12.12 0.63
N TRP A 151 -6.16 12.41 0.37
CA TRP A 151 -5.59 13.78 0.36
C TRP A 151 -5.64 14.52 1.72
N ARG A 152 -6.12 13.89 2.80
CA ARG A 152 -6.08 14.47 4.15
C ARG A 152 -4.97 13.85 4.98
N SER A 153 -4.16 14.67 5.64
CA SER A 153 -3.51 14.26 6.88
C SER A 153 -4.55 14.47 7.99
N LEU A 154 -4.99 13.41 8.67
CA LEU A 154 -5.67 13.58 9.94
C LEU A 154 -4.65 14.23 10.88
N GLY A 155 -4.84 15.51 11.18
CA GLY A 155 -3.92 16.33 11.97
C GLY A 155 -4.20 16.21 13.45
#